data_AF-A0A975D7G5-F1
#
_entry.id   AF-A0A975D7G5-F1
#
_cell.length_a   1.000
_cell.length_b   1.000
_cell.length_c   1.000
_cell.angle_alpha   90.00
_cell.angle_beta   90.00
_cell.angle_gamma   90.00
#
_symmetry.space_group_name_H-M   'P 1'
#
loop_
_entity.id
_entity.type
_entity.pdbx_description
1 polymer ?
#
loop_
_entity_poly.entity_id
_entity_poly.type
_entity_poly.pdbx_seq_one_letter_code
_entity_poly.pdbx_strand_id
1 'polypeptide(L)'
;MFQAKMTTIDGGAIEEMDGVAALRLMARALDDLAGSTTGHLPPQTAREAGSPDALASGYAAASPIVRRRFEAILREAEAVGTTGLSLMAARGGRADAGTIAAARFLGNSLGGSIRRLEALVLPRAA
;
A
#
# COMPACT_ATOMS: atom_id res chain seq x y z
N MET A 1 -36.97 4.45 -17.22
CA MET A 1 -36.01 5.50 -16.82
C MET A 1 -35.07 4.92 -15.78
N PHE A 2 -33.82 4.64 -16.14
CA PHE A 2 -32.80 4.18 -15.18
C PHE A 2 -32.14 5.42 -14.57
N GLN A 3 -32.50 5.73 -13.32
CA GLN A 3 -31.84 6.78 -12.55
C GLN A 3 -30.52 6.21 -12.05
N ALA A 4 -29.42 6.52 -12.75
CA ALA A 4 -28.08 6.26 -12.25
C ALA A 4 -27.88 7.12 -11.00
N LYS A 5 -28.08 6.53 -9.82
CA LYS A 5 -27.60 7.12 -8.56
C LYS A 5 -26.10 7.28 -8.72
N MET A 6 -25.62 8.51 -8.89
CA MET A 6 -24.24 8.86 -8.58
C MET A 6 -24.04 8.47 -7.12
N THR A 7 -23.42 7.31 -6.89
CA THR A 7 -22.87 6.93 -5.61
C THR A 7 -21.87 8.01 -5.23
N THR A 8 -22.32 8.91 -4.36
CA THR A 8 -21.45 9.85 -3.67
C THR A 8 -20.39 9.00 -3.01
N ILE A 9 -19.14 9.12 -3.47
CA ILE A 9 -18.01 8.46 -2.83
C ILE A 9 -17.97 9.05 -1.41
N ASP A 10 -18.23 8.19 -0.42
CA ASP A 10 -18.25 8.54 0.99
C ASP A 10 -16.91 9.21 1.35
N GLY A 11 -16.91 10.31 2.12
CA GLY A 11 -15.70 11.09 2.40
C GLY A 11 -14.59 10.25 3.05
N GLY A 12 -14.98 9.26 3.87
CA GLY A 12 -14.04 8.29 4.43
C GLY A 12 -13.39 7.36 3.40
N ALA A 13 -14.05 7.08 2.26
CA ALA A 13 -13.44 6.28 1.21
C ALA A 13 -12.29 7.05 0.51
N ILE A 14 -12.35 8.38 0.45
CA ILE A 14 -11.29 9.20 -0.14
C ILE A 14 -10.05 9.19 0.76
N GLU A 15 -10.24 9.41 2.07
CA GLU A 15 -9.15 9.39 3.06
C GLU A 15 -8.41 8.04 3.09
N GLU A 16 -9.14 6.93 3.00
CA GLU A 16 -8.56 5.59 2.98
C GLU A 16 -7.76 5.34 1.68
N MET A 17 -8.17 5.90 0.54
CA MET A 17 -7.41 5.80 -0.71
C MET A 17 -6.12 6.62 -0.67
N ASP A 18 -6.14 7.78 -0.03
CA ASP A 18 -4.93 8.58 0.20
C ASP A 18 -3.91 7.80 1.04
N GLY A 19 -4.38 7.06 2.05
CA GLY A 19 -3.54 6.14 2.83
C GLY A 19 -2.91 5.04 1.96
N VAL A 20 -3.69 4.38 1.10
CA VAL A 20 -3.15 3.37 0.17
C VAL A 20 -2.13 3.98 -0.80
N ALA A 21 -2.40 5.18 -1.33
CA ALA A 21 -1.48 5.88 -2.21
C ALA A 21 -0.16 6.23 -1.48
N ALA A 22 -0.25 6.67 -0.23
CA ALA A 22 0.93 6.93 0.60
C ALA A 22 1.75 5.65 0.82
N LEU A 23 1.11 4.52 1.11
CA LEU A 23 1.81 3.23 1.24
C LEU A 23 2.52 2.81 -0.05
N ARG A 24 1.88 3.00 -1.22
CA ARG A 24 2.50 2.71 -2.53
C ARG A 24 3.71 3.59 -2.79
N LEU A 25 3.62 4.89 -2.47
CA LEU A 25 4.74 5.82 -2.56
C LEU A 25 5.90 5.41 -1.65
N MET A 26 5.61 5.04 -0.39
CA MET A 26 6.63 4.56 0.55
C MET A 26 7.29 3.27 0.05
N ALA A 27 6.50 2.29 -0.40
CA ALA A 27 7.03 1.03 -0.92
C ALA A 27 7.95 1.25 -2.13
N ARG A 28 7.57 2.16 -3.04
CA ARG A 28 8.39 2.52 -4.20
C ARG A 28 9.69 3.22 -3.79
N ALA A 29 9.63 4.17 -2.87
CA ALA A 29 10.83 4.85 -2.38
C ALA A 29 11.82 3.88 -1.71
N LEU A 30 11.31 2.87 -1.01
CA LEU A 30 12.12 1.81 -0.40
C LEU A 30 12.73 0.87 -1.45
N ASP A 31 12.00 0.58 -2.53
CA ASP A 31 12.50 -0.20 -3.67
C ASP A 31 13.61 0.57 -4.41
N ASP A 32 13.42 1.87 -4.67
CA ASP A 32 14.43 2.74 -5.27
C ASP A 32 15.71 2.79 -4.41
N LEU A 33 15.57 2.92 -3.09
CA LEU A 33 16.68 2.88 -2.14
C LEU A 33 17.41 1.52 -2.15
N ALA A 34 16.66 0.42 -2.30
CA ALA A 34 17.20 -0.93 -2.32
C ALA A 34 17.80 -1.36 -3.68
N GLY A 35 17.28 -0.80 -4.77
CA GLY A 35 17.64 -1.07 -6.17
C GLY A 35 18.89 -0.34 -6.62
N SER A 36 19.27 0.74 -5.94
CA SER A 36 20.52 1.50 -6.16
C SER A 36 21.82 0.69 -6.06
N THR A 37 21.79 -0.59 -5.66
CA THR A 37 23.02 -1.35 -5.29
C THR A 37 23.17 -2.74 -5.90
N THR A 38 22.21 -3.28 -6.65
CA THR A 38 22.36 -4.61 -7.26
C THR A 38 21.63 -4.70 -8.60
N GLY A 39 22.38 -4.99 -9.66
CA GLY A 39 21.82 -5.33 -10.96
C GLY A 39 20.91 -6.56 -10.89
N HIS A 40 19.80 -6.47 -11.62
CA HIS A 40 19.01 -7.59 -12.14
C HIS A 40 18.46 -8.60 -11.12
N LEU A 41 17.62 -8.12 -10.20
CA LEU A 41 16.40 -8.88 -9.89
C LEU A 41 15.23 -8.07 -10.45
N PRO A 42 14.32 -8.67 -11.24
CA PRO A 42 13.14 -7.94 -11.69
C PRO A 42 12.44 -7.43 -10.43
N PRO A 43 12.10 -6.13 -10.37
CA PRO A 43 11.40 -5.61 -9.21
C PRO A 43 10.16 -6.48 -9.04
N GLN A 44 10.01 -7.09 -7.87
CA GLN A 44 8.71 -7.56 -7.43
C GLN A 44 7.85 -6.34 -7.06
N THR A 45 7.85 -5.31 -7.91
CA THR A 45 6.69 -4.44 -8.10
C THR A 45 5.61 -5.34 -8.67
N ALA A 46 5.07 -6.12 -7.74
CA ALA A 46 3.85 -6.86 -7.86
C ALA A 46 2.87 -5.92 -8.51
N ARG A 47 2.48 -6.27 -9.74
CA ARG A 47 1.30 -5.84 -10.48
C ARG A 47 0.27 -5.29 -9.49
N GLU A 48 0.32 -3.98 -9.21
CA GLU A 48 -0.65 -3.30 -8.35
C GLU A 48 -1.96 -3.38 -9.12
N ALA A 49 -2.83 -4.30 -8.70
CA ALA A 49 -3.85 -4.84 -9.58
C ALA A 49 -5.08 -3.92 -9.66
N GLY A 50 -5.22 -2.97 -8.72
CA GLY A 50 -6.34 -2.02 -8.69
C GLY A 50 -5.90 -0.59 -8.92
N SER A 51 -6.51 0.05 -9.92
CA SER A 51 -6.52 1.52 -9.99
C SER A 51 -7.13 2.10 -8.70
N PRO A 52 -6.74 3.33 -8.30
CA PRO A 52 -7.35 4.00 -7.14
C PRO A 52 -8.87 4.00 -7.19
N ASP A 53 -9.45 4.24 -8.38
CA ASP A 53 -10.91 4.22 -8.59
C ASP A 53 -11.53 2.84 -8.33
N ALA A 54 -10.85 1.75 -8.74
CA ALA A 54 -11.32 0.40 -8.50
C ALA A 54 -11.28 0.02 -7.02
N LEU A 55 -10.23 0.45 -6.31
CA LEU A 55 -10.12 0.29 -4.86
C LEU A 55 -11.20 1.09 -4.12
N ALA A 56 -11.41 2.36 -4.49
CA ALA A 56 -12.43 3.22 -3.90
C ALA A 56 -13.83 2.62 -4.09
N SER A 57 -14.12 2.18 -5.32
CA SER A 57 -15.39 1.55 -5.67
C SER A 57 -15.59 0.24 -4.91
N GLY A 58 -14.55 -0.60 -4.84
CA GLY A 58 -14.57 -1.85 -4.08
C GLY A 58 -14.79 -1.63 -2.59
N TYR A 59 -14.11 -0.64 -1.99
CA TYR A 59 -14.25 -0.27 -0.59
C TYR A 59 -15.66 0.28 -0.29
N ALA A 60 -16.20 1.14 -1.14
CA ALA A 60 -17.55 1.68 -1.00
C ALA A 60 -18.63 0.58 -1.10
N ALA A 61 -18.42 -0.42 -1.96
CA ALA A 61 -19.31 -1.57 -2.10
C ALA A 61 -19.13 -2.63 -1.01
N ALA A 62 -18.07 -2.55 -0.21
CA ALA A 62 -17.74 -3.57 0.78
C ALA A 62 -18.66 -3.54 2.01
N SER A 63 -18.87 -4.72 2.59
CA SER A 63 -19.61 -4.85 3.85
C SER A 63 -18.87 -4.14 4.99
N PRO A 64 -19.56 -3.72 6.07
CA PRO A 64 -18.93 -3.02 7.19
C PRO A 64 -17.78 -3.80 7.85
N ILE A 65 -17.86 -5.14 7.85
CA ILE A 65 -16.81 -6.02 8.39
C ILE A 65 -15.55 -5.94 7.52
N VAL A 66 -15.71 -5.95 6.19
CA VAL A 66 -14.60 -5.85 5.25
C VAL A 66 -13.96 -4.47 5.34
N ARG A 67 -14.75 -3.39 5.44
CA ARG A 67 -14.22 -2.03 5.64
C ARG A 67 -13.40 -1.89 6.92
N ARG A 68 -13.92 -2.36 8.07
CA ARG A 68 -13.15 -2.37 9.33
C ARG A 68 -11.84 -3.14 9.23
N ARG A 69 -11.83 -4.26 8.50
CA ARG A 69 -10.62 -5.04 8.27
C ARG A 69 -9.64 -4.32 7.34
N PHE A 70 -10.14 -3.64 6.33
CA PHE A 70 -9.35 -2.81 5.43
C PHE A 70 -8.64 -1.70 6.21
N GLU A 71 -9.39 -0.89 6.97
CA GLU A 71 -8.84 0.17 7.82
C GLU A 71 -7.82 -0.36 8.84
N ALA A 72 -8.06 -1.54 9.43
CA ALA A 72 -7.13 -2.14 10.39
C ALA A 72 -5.79 -2.48 9.73
N ILE A 73 -5.81 -3.04 8.53
CA ILE A 73 -4.59 -3.34 7.76
C ILE A 73 -3.91 -2.04 7.32
N LEU A 74 -4.68 -1.02 6.94
CA LEU A 74 -4.14 0.28 6.56
C LEU A 74 -3.38 0.91 7.73
N ARG A 75 -4.00 1.00 8.91
CA ARG A 75 -3.37 1.52 10.14
C ARG A 75 -2.14 0.72 10.55
N GLU A 76 -2.17 -0.60 10.43
CA GLU A 76 -1.00 -1.46 10.71
C GLU A 76 0.15 -1.15 9.76
N ALA A 77 -0.13 -1.05 8.46
CA ALA A 77 0.87 -0.75 7.45
C ALA A 77 1.46 0.65 7.60
N GLU A 78 0.66 1.65 7.96
CA GLU A 78 1.13 2.99 8.29
C GLU A 78 2.06 2.98 9.52
N ALA A 79 1.68 2.28 10.59
CA ALA A 79 2.51 2.16 11.79
C ALA A 79 3.84 1.47 11.49
N VAL A 80 3.83 0.39 10.69
CA VAL A 80 5.04 -0.32 10.27
C VAL A 80 5.91 0.57 9.38
N GLY A 81 5.32 1.24 8.40
CA GLY A 81 6.01 2.14 7.48
C GLY A 81 6.71 3.29 8.20
N THR A 82 5.96 4.00 9.05
CA THR A 82 6.47 5.15 9.83
C THR A 82 7.55 4.75 10.83
N THR A 83 7.36 3.63 11.54
CA THR A 83 8.37 3.11 12.48
C THR A 83 9.63 2.68 11.74
N GLY A 84 9.48 1.93 10.65
CA GLY A 84 10.60 1.46 9.84
C GLY A 84 11.42 2.60 9.25
N LEU A 85 10.76 3.61 8.68
CA LEU A 85 11.40 4.81 8.15
C LEU A 85 12.12 5.60 9.25
N SER A 86 11.51 5.75 10.43
CA SER A 86 12.13 6.45 11.57
C SER A 86 13.41 5.77 12.04
N LEU A 87 13.40 4.44 12.12
CA LEU A 87 14.59 3.65 12.46
C LEU A 87 15.68 3.78 11.40
N MET A 88 15.33 3.81 10.12
CA MET A 88 16.28 4.03 9.03
C MET A 88 16.85 5.45 9.03
N ALA A 89 16.04 6.46 9.31
CA ALA A 89 16.48 7.84 9.43
C ALA A 89 17.46 8.02 10.61
N ALA A 90 17.21 7.36 11.74
CA ALA A 90 18.10 7.35 12.90
C ALA A 90 19.50 6.76 12.60
N ARG A 91 19.63 5.92 11.55
CA ARG A 91 20.92 5.40 11.07
C ARG A 91 21.71 6.42 10.22
N GLY A 92 21.17 7.62 10.02
CA GLY A 92 21.86 8.75 9.40
C GLY A 92 21.99 8.64 7.88
N GLY A 93 21.04 7.99 7.21
CA GLY A 93 20.99 7.95 5.74
C GLY A 93 22.14 7.17 5.08
N ARG A 94 22.90 6.37 5.84
CA ARG A 94 23.95 5.53 5.27
C ARG A 94 23.31 4.40 4.49
N ALA A 95 23.60 4.33 3.18
CA ALA A 95 23.28 3.18 2.33
C ALA A 95 24.22 1.99 2.61
N ASP A 96 24.43 1.65 3.89
CA ASP A 96 25.13 0.43 4.26
C ASP A 96 24.25 -0.81 4.01
N ALA A 97 24.88 -1.98 3.94
CA ALA A 97 24.19 -3.24 3.67
C ALA A 97 23.01 -3.51 4.63
N GLY A 98 23.12 -3.09 5.89
CA GLY A 98 22.04 -3.22 6.88
C GLY A 98 20.84 -2.31 6.57
N THR A 99 21.09 -1.07 6.14
CA THR A 99 20.04 -0.13 5.73
C THR A 99 19.35 -0.58 4.43
N ILE A 100 20.10 -1.14 3.48
CA ILE A 100 19.53 -1.74 2.24
C ILE A 100 18.66 -2.96 2.57
N ALA A 101 19.13 -3.84 3.46
CA ALA A 101 18.35 -4.99 3.89
C ALA A 101 17.05 -4.58 4.62
N ALA A 102 17.13 -3.56 5.49
CA ALA A 102 15.97 -2.98 6.15
C ALA A 102 14.98 -2.36 5.15
N ALA A 103 15.48 -1.62 4.15
CA ALA A 103 14.65 -1.06 3.08
C ALA A 103 13.89 -2.15 2.32
N ARG A 104 14.57 -3.24 1.94
CA ARG A 104 13.95 -4.39 1.27
C ARG A 104 12.89 -5.07 2.13
N PHE A 105 13.21 -5.32 3.40
CA PHE A 105 12.26 -5.93 4.32
C PHE A 105 11.00 -5.08 4.46
N LEU A 106 11.18 -3.76 4.66
CA LEU A 106 10.06 -2.83 4.81
C LEU A 106 9.24 -2.72 3.51
N GLY A 107 9.89 -2.58 2.36
CA GLY A 107 9.22 -2.55 1.06
C GLY A 107 8.39 -3.82 0.79
N ASN A 108 8.94 -4.99 1.11
CA ASN A 108 8.22 -6.27 1.01
C ASN A 108 7.03 -6.35 1.95
N SER A 109 7.16 -5.84 3.18
CA SER A 109 6.08 -5.78 4.16
C SER A 109 4.94 -4.88 3.68
N LEU A 110 5.25 -3.65 3.25
CA LEU A 110 4.27 -2.71 2.72
C LEU A 110 3.59 -3.24 1.45
N GLY A 111 4.35 -3.81 0.52
CA GLY A 111 3.80 -4.46 -0.68
C GLY A 111 2.89 -5.64 -0.34
N GLY A 112 3.19 -6.39 0.73
CA GLY A 112 2.31 -7.44 1.26
C GLY A 112 0.99 -6.88 1.79
N SER A 113 1.03 -5.76 2.53
CA SER A 113 -0.17 -5.09 3.04
C SER A 113 -1.02 -4.52 1.90
N ILE A 114 -0.43 -3.87 0.91
CA ILE A 114 -1.14 -3.35 -0.29
C ILE A 114 -1.88 -4.49 -1.00
N ARG A 115 -1.23 -5.64 -1.23
CA ARG A 115 -1.88 -6.82 -1.83
C ARG A 115 -3.04 -7.36 -0.99
N ARG A 116 -2.93 -7.32 0.35
CA ARG A 116 -4.02 -7.73 1.24
C ARG A 116 -5.20 -6.76 1.17
N LEU A 117 -4.94 -5.45 1.13
CA LEU A 117 -5.96 -4.41 0.95
C LEU A 117 -6.68 -4.59 -0.39
N GLU A 118 -5.93 -4.76 -1.48
CA GLU A 118 -6.47 -5.05 -2.82
C GLU A 118 -7.34 -6.31 -2.81
N ALA A 119 -6.86 -7.42 -2.23
CA ALA A 119 -7.60 -8.69 -2.19
C ALA A 119 -8.89 -8.63 -1.36
N LEU A 120 -9.05 -7.66 -0.46
CA LEU A 120 -10.26 -7.50 0.33
C LEU A 120 -11.41 -6.84 -0.44
N VAL A 121 -11.09 -5.94 -1.38
CA VAL A 121 -12.07 -5.05 -2.01
C VAL A 121 -12.15 -5.20 -3.52
N LEU A 122 -11.11 -5.75 -4.16
CA LEU A 122 -11.11 -6.01 -5.59
C LEU A 122 -11.69 -7.39 -5.90
N PRO A 123 -12.39 -7.55 -7.03
CA PRO A 123 -12.80 -8.85 -7.51
C PRO A 123 -11.58 -9.74 -7.72
N ARG A 124 -11.64 -10.99 -7.27
CA ARG A 124 -10.60 -11.98 -7.58
C ARG A 124 -10.65 -12.22 -9.09
N ALA A 125 -9.60 -11.84 -9.81
CA ALA A 125 -9.46 -12.25 -11.21
C ALA A 125 -9.48 -13.79 -11.25
N ALA A 126 -10.50 -14.34 -11.89
CA ALA A 126 -10.67 -15.77 -12.09
C ALA A 126 -9.67 -16.30 -13.13
#